data_AF-A0A1V5IU85-F1
#
_entry.id   AF-A0A1V5IU85-F1
#
_cell.length_a   1.000
_cell.length_b   1.000
_cell.length_c   1.000
_cell.angle_alpha   90.00
_cell.angle_beta   90.00
_cell.angle_gamma   90.00
#
_symmetry.space_group_name_H-M   'P 1'
#
loop_
_entity.id
_entity.type
_entity.pdbx_description
1 polymer ?
#
loop_
_entity_poly.entity_id
_entity_poly.type
_entity_poly.pdbx_seq_one_letter_code
_entity_poly.pdbx_strand_id
1 'polypeptide(L)'
;MDELSGDVYTVCEAVVLRNSLSMYLGHVSRTYKDHEAEEYKMMMQFLTGIYKKYNRLASTRIELDASGRYVVKRDIRMRTDLN
;
A
#
# COMPACT_ATOMS: atom_id res chain seq x y z
N MET A 1 -18.02 -19.46 7.17
CA MET A 1 -16.98 -18.42 7.31
C MET A 1 -16.77 -17.93 5.89
N ASP A 2 -17.30 -16.76 5.55
CA ASP A 2 -17.22 -16.25 4.18
C ASP A 2 -15.76 -16.02 3.82
N GLU A 3 -15.30 -16.72 2.79
CA GLU A 3 -13.93 -16.62 2.31
C GLU A 3 -13.72 -15.21 1.74
N LEU A 4 -12.77 -14.48 2.31
CA LEU A 4 -12.41 -13.14 1.82
C LEU A 4 -11.94 -13.28 0.37
N SER A 5 -12.52 -12.53 -0.56
CA SER A 5 -12.05 -12.58 -1.95
C SER A 5 -10.55 -12.26 -2.02
N GLY A 6 -9.82 -12.94 -2.90
CA GLY A 6 -8.35 -12.78 -3.00
C GLY A 6 -7.91 -11.33 -3.22
N ASP A 7 -8.75 -10.53 -3.89
CA ASP A 7 -8.53 -9.09 -4.07
C ASP A 7 -8.63 -8.31 -2.75
N VAL A 8 -9.61 -8.62 -1.91
CA VAL A 8 -9.77 -7.98 -0.60
C VAL A 8 -8.64 -8.38 0.34
N TYR A 9 -8.23 -9.64 0.32
CA TYR A 9 -7.08 -10.11 1.08
C TYR A 9 -5.80 -9.35 0.69
N THR A 10 -5.58 -9.16 -0.61
CA THR A 10 -4.45 -8.36 -1.14
C THR A 10 -4.48 -6.92 -0.62
N VAL A 11 -5.66 -6.29 -0.53
CA VAL A 11 -5.80 -4.94 0.05
C VAL A 11 -5.46 -4.95 1.54
N CYS A 12 -5.92 -5.94 2.30
CA CYS A 12 -5.57 -6.10 3.71
C CYS A 12 -4.06 -6.29 3.91
N GLU A 13 -3.41 -7.13 3.11
CA GLU A 13 -1.95 -7.30 3.13
C GLU A 13 -1.24 -5.98 2.85
N ALA A 14 -1.70 -5.22 1.86
CA ALA A 14 -1.14 -3.91 1.54
C ALA A 14 -1.26 -2.92 2.70
N VAL A 15 -2.36 -2.96 3.48
CA VAL A 15 -2.52 -2.12 4.69
C VAL A 15 -1.46 -2.47 5.73
N VAL A 16 -1.24 -3.76 5.99
CA VAL A 16 -0.22 -4.23 6.94
C VAL A 16 1.17 -3.79 6.49
N LEU A 17 1.52 -4.05 5.23
CA LEU A 17 2.83 -3.68 4.68
C LEU A 17 3.06 -2.17 4.69
N ARG A 18 2.06 -1.36 4.30
CA ARG A 18 2.14 0.11 4.36
C ARG A 18 2.43 0.60 5.78
N ASN A 19 1.71 0.09 6.78
CA ASN A 19 1.88 0.51 8.17
C ASN A 19 3.28 0.15 8.69
N SER A 20 3.72 -1.08 8.45
CA SER A 20 5.06 -1.54 8.82
C SER A 20 6.15 -0.71 8.16
N LEU A 21 6.01 -0.39 6.86
CA LEU A 21 6.96 0.47 6.15
C LEU A 21 6.96 1.89 6.68
N SER A 22 5.81 2.46 7.01
CA SER A 22 5.71 3.79 7.62
C SER A 22 6.47 3.85 8.95
N MET A 23 6.26 2.85 9.82
CA MET A 23 6.97 2.74 11.08
C MET A 23 8.49 2.56 10.87
N TYR A 24 8.88 1.72 9.91
CA TYR A 24 10.28 1.46 9.61
C TYR A 24 10.99 2.69 9.03
N LEU A 25 10.37 3.41 8.08
CA LEU A 25 10.88 4.67 7.56
C LEU A 25 11.10 5.69 8.68
N GLY A 26 10.14 5.82 9.60
CA GLY A 26 10.27 6.68 10.76
C GLY A 26 11.39 6.23 11.70
N HIS A 27 11.61 4.92 11.86
CA HIS A 27 12.74 4.39 12.64
C HIS A 27 14.08 4.73 11.98
N VAL A 28 14.25 4.41 10.69
CA VAL A 28 15.48 4.68 9.91
C VAL A 28 15.83 6.16 9.93
N SER A 29 14.85 7.04 9.71
CA SER A 29 15.07 8.49 9.75
C SER A 29 15.55 8.99 11.11
N ARG A 30 15.18 8.34 12.22
CA ARG A 30 15.64 8.69 13.57
C ARG A 30 17.00 8.08 13.95
N THR A 31 17.31 6.89 13.45
CA THR A 31 18.53 6.16 13.85
C THR A 31 19.72 6.46 12.95
N TYR A 32 19.50 6.78 11.67
CA TYR A 32 20.56 7.17 10.77
C TYR A 32 20.99 8.61 11.06
N LYS A 33 22.26 8.81 11.41
CA LYS A 33 22.77 10.12 11.87
C LYS A 33 23.09 11.10 10.74
N ASP A 34 23.57 10.57 9.61
CA ASP A 34 23.95 11.37 8.46
C ASP A 34 22.91 11.21 7.34
N HIS A 35 22.00 12.17 7.25
CA HIS A 35 20.97 12.17 6.20
C HIS A 35 21.49 12.65 4.85
N GLU A 36 22.72 13.16 4.79
CA GLU A 36 23.34 13.61 3.54
C GLU A 36 24.13 12.49 2.84
N ALA A 37 24.48 11.43 3.58
CA ALA A 37 25.09 10.21 3.05
C ALA A 37 24.29 9.64 1.87
N GLU A 38 24.99 9.26 0.81
CA GLU A 38 24.37 8.81 -0.43
C GLU A 38 23.63 7.48 -0.23
N GLU A 39 24.16 6.59 0.59
CA GLU A 39 23.53 5.32 0.95
C GLU A 39 22.20 5.52 1.68
N TYR A 40 22.13 6.53 2.57
CA TYR A 40 20.89 6.89 3.23
C TYR A 40 19.85 7.38 2.23
N LYS A 41 20.23 8.28 1.32
CA LYS A 41 19.34 8.83 0.30
C LYS A 41 18.80 7.72 -0.62
N MET A 42 19.67 6.84 -1.10
CA MET A 42 19.29 5.71 -1.95
C MET A 42 18.34 4.75 -1.22
N MET A 43 18.65 4.39 0.03
CA MET A 43 17.80 3.54 0.85
C MET A 43 16.42 4.18 1.06
N MET A 44 16.37 5.45 1.47
CA MET A 44 15.11 6.15 1.71
C MET A 44 14.29 6.31 0.44
N GLN A 45 14.93 6.58 -0.70
CA GLN A 45 14.25 6.62 -1.99
C GLN A 45 13.61 5.27 -2.34
N PHE A 46 14.36 4.18 -2.18
CA PHE A 46 13.86 2.83 -2.42
C PHE A 46 12.68 2.47 -1.51
N LEU A 47 12.85 2.64 -0.19
CA LEU A 47 11.80 2.35 0.80
C LEU A 47 10.56 3.22 0.57
N THR A 48 10.73 4.49 0.21
CA THR A 48 9.63 5.38 -0.15
C THR A 48 8.90 4.91 -1.41
N GLY A 49 9.63 4.38 -2.40
CA GLY A 49 9.04 3.77 -3.60
C GLY A 49 8.13 2.58 -3.25
N ILE A 50 8.62 1.68 -2.41
CA ILE A 50 7.83 0.53 -1.92
C ILE A 50 6.61 1.01 -1.13
N TYR A 51 6.80 1.96 -0.20
CA TYR A 51 5.72 2.54 0.58
C TYR A 51 4.62 3.11 -0.31
N LYS A 52 4.97 3.90 -1.33
CA LYS A 52 3.99 4.49 -2.26
C LYS A 52 3.17 3.43 -2.98
N LYS A 53 3.80 2.33 -3.43
CA LYS A 53 3.11 1.21 -4.07
C LYS A 53 2.04 0.61 -3.15
N TYR A 54 2.41 0.25 -1.92
CA TYR A 54 1.46 -0.35 -0.98
C TYR A 54 0.46 0.65 -0.42
N ASN A 55 0.84 1.92 -0.28
CA ASN A 55 -0.10 2.97 0.11
C ASN A 55 -1.24 3.12 -0.91
N ARG A 56 -0.94 3.05 -2.21
CA ARG A 56 -1.95 3.06 -3.26
C ARG A 56 -2.88 1.85 -3.16
N LEU A 57 -2.32 0.64 -3.03
CA LEU A 57 -3.12 -0.59 -2.89
C LEU A 57 -3.98 -0.57 -1.62
N ALA A 58 -3.43 -0.16 -0.49
CA ALA A 58 -4.11 -0.05 0.80
C ALA A 58 -5.22 1.01 0.81
N SER A 59 -5.16 1.98 -0.09
CA SER A 59 -6.19 3.02 -0.25
C SER A 59 -7.36 2.56 -1.12
N THR A 60 -7.31 1.34 -1.65
CA THR A 60 -8.39 0.78 -2.46
C THR A 60 -9.62 0.53 -1.58
N ARG A 61 -10.76 1.05 -1.99
CA ARG A 61 -12.01 0.93 -1.22
C ARG A 61 -12.57 -0.49 -1.33
N ILE A 62 -12.97 -1.05 -0.20
CA ILE A 62 -13.72 -2.31 -0.11
C ILE A 62 -15.19 -1.96 0.18
N GLU A 63 -16.12 -2.66 -0.47
CA GLU A 63 -17.56 -2.50 -0.30
C GLU A 63 -18.26 -3.86 -0.20
N LEU A 64 -19.52 -3.85 0.25
CA LEU A 64 -20.37 -5.04 0.26
C LEU A 64 -21.11 -5.13 -1.08
N ASP A 65 -21.05 -6.29 -1.73
CA ASP A 65 -21.85 -6.58 -2.91
C ASP A 65 -23.34 -6.78 -2.55
N ALA A 66 -24.20 -6.90 -3.56
CA ALA A 66 -25.63 -7.14 -3.38
C ALA A 66 -25.95 -8.49 -2.66
N SER A 67 -24.96 -9.36 -2.53
CA SER A 67 -25.03 -10.65 -1.83
C SER A 67 -24.40 -10.61 -0.44
N GLY A 68 -23.96 -9.45 0.05
CA GLY A 68 -23.36 -9.27 1.38
C GLY A 68 -21.89 -9.67 1.49
N ARG A 69 -21.17 -9.87 0.38
CA ARG A 69 -19.74 -10.23 0.37
C ARG A 69 -18.85 -9.02 0.21
N TYR A 70 -17.70 -9.04 0.88
CA TYR A 70 -16.68 -8.01 0.70
C TYR A 70 -16.00 -8.13 -0.67
N VAL A 71 -16.04 -7.04 -1.43
CA VAL A 71 -15.42 -6.92 -2.75
C VAL A 71 -14.66 -5.63 -2.87
N VAL A 72 -13.60 -5.63 -3.68
CA VAL A 72 -12.88 -4.41 -4.02
C VAL A 72 -13.76 -3.56 -4.96
N LYS A 73 -13.97 -2.30 -4.60
CA LYS A 73 -14.69 -1.35 -5.44
C LYS A 73 -13.91 -1.14 -6.73
N ARG A 74 -14.50 -1.54 -7.85
CA ARG A 74 -13.92 -1.30 -9.18
C ARG A 74 -14.05 0.19 -9.51
N ASP A 75 -12.94 0.90 -9.59
CA ASP A 75 -12.93 2.26 -10.12
C ASP A 75 -13.23 2.19 -11.63
N ILE A 76 -14.46 2.55 -12.00
CA ILE A 76 -14.94 2.56 -13.40
C ILE A 76 -14.07 3.50 -14.25
N ARG A 77 -13.45 4.51 -13.63
CA ARG A 77 -12.57 5.50 -14.28
C ARG A 77 -11.23 4.93 -14.76
N MET A 78 -10.75 3.81 -14.22
CA MET A 78 -9.48 3.21 -14.66
C MET A 78 -9.58 2.50 -16.01
N ARG A 79 -10.80 2.22 -16.50
CA ARG A 79 -11.02 1.56 -17.79
C ARG A 79 -11.23 2.53 -18.96
N THR A 80 -11.21 3.84 -18.72
CA THR A 80 -11.43 4.84 -19.77
C THR A 80 -10.14 5.35 -20.41
N ASP A 81 -8.97 4.86 -20.00
CA ASP A 81 -7.72 5.01 -20.75
C ASP A 81 -7.50 3.77 -21.65
N LEU A 82 -8.28 3.70 -22.73
CA LEU A 82 -7.97 2.91 -23.92
C LEU A 82 -7.43 3.89 -24.97
N ASN A 83 -6.13 4.18 -24.91
CA ASN A 83 -5.35 4.82 -25.98
C ASN A 83 -4.15 3.93 -26.30
#